data_AF-A0A7S3M7L8-F1
#
_entry.id   AF-A0A7S3M7L8-F1
#
_cell.length_a   1.000
_cell.length_b   1.000
_cell.length_c   1.000
_cell.angle_alpha   90.00
_cell.angle_beta   90.00
_cell.angle_gamma   90.00
#
_symmetry.space_group_name_H-M   'P 1'
#
loop_
_entity.id
_entity.type
_entity.pdbx_description
1 polymer ?
#
loop_
_entity_poly.entity_id
_entity_poly.type
_entity_poly.pdbx_seq_one_letter_code
_entity_poly.pdbx_strand_id
1 'polypeptide(L)'
;MADKNNEEKKKKNPAPAAKSVKRRKKKGPPAAVKIPAVFPTTKCKLRLLKLERIKDYLLMEQEFIQNQEIKKPREEQNDSERAKVEDLRGTPMTVGTLEEIIDDNHAIVSSSMGPEYYVTIMSFVNQD
;
A
#
# COMPACT_ATOMS: atom_id res chain seq x y z
N MET A 1 7.69 18.92 75.39
CA MET A 1 7.68 20.01 74.40
C MET A 1 7.13 19.44 73.08
N ALA A 2 5.94 19.92 72.71
CA ALA A 2 5.42 20.06 71.35
C ALA A 2 6.48 20.68 70.40
N ASP A 3 6.52 20.56 69.08
CA ASP A 3 5.58 20.15 68.02
C ASP A 3 6.39 20.05 66.69
N LYS A 4 5.95 19.16 65.77
CA LYS A 4 5.91 19.25 64.29
C LYS A 4 7.14 19.68 63.45
N ASN A 5 7.59 18.77 62.56
CA ASN A 5 7.22 18.79 61.12
C ASN A 5 7.93 17.65 60.36
N ASN A 6 7.17 16.62 59.97
CA ASN A 6 7.62 15.54 59.10
C ASN A 6 7.01 15.74 57.70
N GLU A 7 7.78 16.28 56.77
CA GLU A 7 7.37 16.40 55.36
C GLU A 7 7.53 15.05 54.65
N GLU A 8 6.43 14.30 54.56
CA GLU A 8 6.36 13.10 53.73
C GLU A 8 6.44 13.46 52.24
N LYS A 9 7.62 13.24 51.65
CA LYS A 9 7.82 13.25 50.19
C LYS A 9 6.96 12.15 49.54
N LYS A 10 5.77 12.52 49.04
CA LYS A 10 4.96 11.68 48.14
C LYS A 10 5.78 11.28 46.91
N LYS A 11 6.30 10.05 46.91
CA LYS A 11 6.88 9.38 45.74
C LYS A 11 5.79 9.20 44.69
N LYS A 12 5.82 10.01 43.63
CA LYS A 12 4.95 9.81 42.44
C LYS A 12 5.45 8.55 41.71
N ASN A 13 4.63 7.51 41.66
CA ASN A 13 4.92 6.31 40.88
C ASN A 13 4.91 6.67 39.38
N PRO A 14 5.89 6.21 38.58
CA PRO A 14 5.91 6.47 37.14
C PRO A 14 4.76 5.73 36.46
N ALA A 15 4.09 6.40 35.52
CA ALA A 15 3.00 5.82 34.74
C ALA A 15 3.49 4.60 33.92
N PRO A 16 2.65 3.56 33.74
CA PRO A 16 3.05 2.37 32.98
C PRO A 16 3.30 2.73 31.50
N ALA A 17 4.41 2.23 30.96
CA ALA A 17 4.77 2.44 29.56
C ALA A 17 3.68 1.91 28.61
N ALA A 18 3.35 2.69 27.58
CA ALA A 18 2.38 2.32 26.55
C ALA A 18 2.81 1.01 25.87
N LYS A 19 1.93 -0.01 25.92
CA LYS A 19 2.17 -1.31 25.28
C LYS A 19 2.27 -1.09 23.77
N SER A 20 3.47 -1.25 23.22
CA SER A 20 3.69 -1.25 21.78
C SER A 20 2.94 -2.45 21.17
N VAL A 21 1.82 -2.17 20.51
CA VAL A 21 1.05 -3.16 19.76
C VAL A 21 1.90 -3.56 18.56
N LYS A 22 2.73 -4.60 18.74
CA LYS A 22 3.43 -5.26 17.64
C LYS A 22 2.39 -5.71 16.64
N ARG A 23 2.27 -5.01 15.50
CA ARG A 23 1.43 -5.41 14.36
C ARG A 23 1.81 -6.85 14.00
N ARG A 24 0.93 -7.80 14.35
CA ARG A 24 1.05 -9.19 13.89
C ARG A 24 0.93 -9.16 12.37
N LYS A 25 2.04 -9.37 11.66
CA LYS A 25 2.00 -9.67 10.23
C LYS A 25 1.09 -10.88 10.07
N LYS A 26 -0.06 -10.72 9.41
CA LYS A 26 -0.96 -11.83 9.10
C LYS A 26 -0.16 -12.79 8.22
N LYS A 27 0.19 -13.96 8.77
CA LYS A 27 0.78 -15.05 7.99
C LYS A 27 -0.30 -15.47 7.00
N GLY A 28 -0.04 -15.31 5.71
CA GLY A 28 -0.99 -15.68 4.67
C GLY A 28 -1.37 -17.16 4.75
N PRO A 29 -2.45 -17.58 4.09
CA PRO A 29 -2.80 -18.99 4.00
C PRO A 29 -1.59 -19.79 3.50
N PRO A 30 -1.35 -21.00 4.05
CA PRO A 30 -0.22 -21.81 3.62
C PRO A 30 -0.35 -22.08 2.11
N ALA A 31 0.74 -21.91 1.37
CA ALA A 31 0.79 -22.31 -0.02
C ALA A 31 0.32 -23.76 -0.12
N ALA A 32 -0.70 -24.02 -0.93
CA ALA A 32 -1.22 -25.35 -1.16
C ALA A 32 -0.24 -26.12 -2.06
N VAL A 33 0.91 -26.51 -1.49
CA VAL A 33 2.01 -27.21 -2.21
C VAL A 33 1.65 -28.67 -2.49
N LYS A 34 0.54 -29.19 -1.93
CA LYS A 34 0.18 -30.61 -2.05
C LYS A 34 -0.85 -30.80 -3.16
N ILE A 35 -0.43 -31.53 -4.20
CA ILE A 35 -1.30 -32.05 -5.25
C ILE A 35 -2.45 -32.84 -4.60
N PRO A 36 -3.71 -32.70 -5.09
CA PRO A 36 -4.83 -33.49 -4.61
C PRO A 36 -4.56 -35.00 -4.68
N ALA A 37 -4.96 -35.75 -3.66
CA ALA A 37 -4.84 -37.20 -3.68
C ALA A 37 -5.73 -37.80 -4.78
N VAL A 38 -5.13 -38.54 -5.72
CA VAL A 38 -5.84 -39.18 -6.83
C VAL A 38 -6.15 -40.63 -6.51
N PHE A 39 -7.44 -40.96 -6.52
CA PHE A 39 -7.95 -42.33 -6.41
C PHE A 39 -8.76 -42.69 -7.67
N PRO A 40 -8.70 -43.94 -8.17
CA PRO A 40 -8.00 -45.12 -7.65
C PRO A 40 -6.47 -45.05 -7.82
N THR A 41 -5.73 -45.73 -6.93
CA THR A 41 -4.26 -45.86 -7.01
C THR A 41 -3.82 -46.89 -8.06
N THR A 42 -4.72 -47.74 -8.55
CA THR A 42 -4.43 -48.72 -9.60
C THR A 42 -4.19 -48.05 -10.95
N LYS A 43 -3.48 -48.73 -11.86
CA LYS A 43 -3.27 -48.25 -13.22
C LYS A 43 -4.59 -48.38 -14.00
N CYS A 44 -5.30 -47.26 -14.14
CA CYS A 44 -6.58 -47.20 -14.84
C CYS A 44 -6.71 -45.89 -15.63
N LYS A 45 -7.56 -45.89 -16.67
CA LYS A 45 -7.80 -44.71 -17.52
C LYS A 45 -8.32 -43.52 -16.71
N LEU A 46 -9.12 -43.77 -15.67
CA LEU A 46 -9.65 -42.72 -14.80
C LEU A 46 -8.57 -42.01 -13.98
N ARG A 47 -7.53 -42.73 -13.53
CA ARG A 47 -6.36 -42.13 -12.88
C ARG A 47 -5.58 -41.26 -13.85
N LEU A 48 -5.41 -41.69 -15.11
CA LEU A 48 -4.76 -40.89 -16.15
C LEU A 48 -5.52 -39.57 -16.38
N LEU A 49 -6.84 -39.64 -16.63
CA LEU A 49 -7.67 -38.45 -16.86
C LEU A 49 -7.65 -37.46 -15.68
N LYS A 50 -7.59 -37.97 -14.43
CA LYS A 50 -7.46 -37.11 -13.24
C LYS A 50 -6.08 -36.44 -13.16
N LEU A 51 -5.00 -37.14 -13.52
CA LEU A 51 -3.66 -36.57 -13.54
C LEU A 51 -3.48 -35.55 -14.68
N GLU A 52 -4.07 -35.79 -15.85
CA GLU A 52 -4.12 -34.83 -16.96
C GLU A 52 -4.81 -33.54 -16.51
N ARG A 53 -5.97 -33.64 -15.86
CA ARG A 53 -6.66 -32.45 -15.34
C ARG A 53 -5.84 -31.67 -14.31
N ILE A 54 -5.12 -32.36 -13.42
CA ILE A 54 -4.20 -31.71 -12.46
C ILE A 54 -3.05 -31.02 -13.19
N LYS A 55 -2.47 -31.67 -14.21
CA LYS A 55 -1.41 -31.10 -15.05
C LYS A 55 -1.90 -29.82 -15.76
N ASP A 56 -3.11 -29.83 -16.30
CA ASP A 56 -3.66 -28.67 -17.01
C ASP A 56 -3.83 -27.46 -16.06
N TYR A 57 -4.29 -27.67 -14.82
CA TYR A 57 -4.36 -26.60 -13.83
C TYR A 57 -2.98 -26.06 -13.44
N LEU A 58 -1.99 -26.94 -13.22
CA LEU A 58 -0.63 -26.53 -12.90
C LEU A 58 0.02 -25.74 -14.04
N LEU A 59 -0.19 -26.16 -15.29
CA LEU A 59 0.29 -25.41 -16.46
C LEU A 59 -0.38 -24.04 -16.55
N MET A 60 -1.70 -23.97 -16.34
CA MET A 60 -2.42 -22.69 -16.32
C MET A 60 -1.89 -21.75 -15.24
N GLU A 61 -1.63 -22.25 -14.03
CA GLU A 61 -1.03 -21.47 -12.94
C GLU A 61 0.39 -20.99 -13.29
N GLN A 62 1.22 -21.88 -13.87
CA GLN A 62 2.58 -21.53 -14.29
C GLN A 62 2.58 -20.41 -15.34
N GLU A 63 1.79 -20.56 -16.40
CA GLU A 63 1.64 -19.55 -17.45
C GLU A 63 1.10 -18.23 -16.89
N PHE A 64 0.16 -18.29 -15.94
CA PHE A 64 -0.35 -17.09 -15.28
C PHE A 64 0.74 -16.36 -14.48
N ILE A 65 1.55 -17.09 -13.71
CA ILE A 65 2.65 -16.51 -12.93
C ILE A 65 3.70 -15.91 -13.87
N GLN A 66 4.12 -16.61 -14.92
CA GLN A 66 5.09 -16.11 -15.90
C GLN A 66 4.59 -14.83 -16.59
N ASN A 67 3.31 -14.80 -17.01
CA ASN A 67 2.71 -13.62 -17.61
C ASN A 67 2.59 -12.44 -16.62
N GLN A 68 2.34 -12.71 -15.34
CA GLN A 68 2.34 -11.70 -14.29
C GLN A 68 3.75 -11.15 -14.03
N GLU A 69 4.78 -11.98 -14.04
CA GLU A 69 6.17 -11.54 -13.90
C GLU A 69 6.63 -10.65 -15.06
N ILE A 70 6.14 -10.88 -16.28
CA ILE A 70 6.39 -9.99 -17.42
C ILE A 70 5.63 -8.66 -17.30
N LYS A 71 4.44 -8.64 -16.67
CA LYS A 71 3.64 -7.41 -16.47
C LYS A 71 4.10 -6.58 -15.28
N LYS A 72 4.57 -7.22 -14.21
CA LYS A 72 5.13 -6.58 -13.00
C LYS A 72 6.13 -5.46 -13.26
N PRO A 73 7.14 -5.57 -14.15
CA PRO A 73 8.07 -4.47 -14.38
C PRO A 73 7.39 -3.21 -14.92
N ARG A 74 6.25 -3.34 -15.62
CA ARG A 74 5.48 -2.19 -16.10
C ARG A 74 4.63 -1.58 -15.00
N GLU A 75 4.03 -2.41 -14.14
CA GLU A 75 3.30 -1.94 -12.95
C GLU A 75 4.25 -1.27 -11.95
N GLU A 76 5.43 -1.85 -11.72
CA GLU A 76 6.45 -1.31 -10.82
C GLU A 76 7.06 0.00 -11.35
N GLN A 77 7.20 0.15 -12.68
CA GLN A 77 7.55 1.43 -13.30
C GLN A 77 6.46 2.48 -13.05
N ASN A 78 5.19 2.14 -13.29
CA ASN A 78 4.07 3.06 -13.05
C ASN A 78 3.97 3.46 -11.56
N ASP A 79 4.16 2.51 -10.65
CA ASP A 79 4.15 2.77 -9.21
C ASP A 79 5.34 3.64 -8.79
N SER A 80 6.51 3.43 -9.40
CA SER A 80 7.69 4.27 -9.20
C SER A 80 7.48 5.69 -9.72
N GLU A 81 6.83 5.86 -10.87
CA GLU A 81 6.45 7.16 -11.42
C GLU A 81 5.45 7.88 -10.49
N ARG A 82 4.44 7.16 -10.00
CA ARG A 82 3.48 7.69 -9.02
C ARG A 82 4.16 8.11 -7.71
N ALA A 83 5.10 7.32 -7.20
CA ALA A 83 5.85 7.66 -6.00
C ALA A 83 6.64 8.97 -6.18
N LYS A 84 7.30 9.15 -7.34
CA LYS A 84 8.01 10.41 -7.66
C LYS A 84 7.06 11.61 -7.74
N VAL A 85 5.86 11.43 -8.26
CA VAL A 85 4.83 12.50 -8.30
C VAL A 85 4.40 12.89 -6.89
N GLU A 86 4.22 11.91 -5.99
CA GLU A 86 3.88 12.19 -4.59
C GLU A 86 5.02 12.92 -3.85
N ASP A 87 6.28 12.58 -4.13
CA ASP A 87 7.44 13.30 -3.59
C ASP A 87 7.50 14.75 -4.09
N LEU A 88 7.17 15.00 -5.37
CA LEU A 88 7.11 16.35 -5.96
C LEU A 88 5.95 17.18 -5.39
N ARG A 89 4.81 16.56 -5.11
CA ARG A 89 3.63 17.21 -4.53
C ARG A 89 3.88 17.70 -3.11
N GLY A 90 4.63 16.92 -2.33
CA GLY A 90 5.01 17.25 -0.97
C GLY A 90 3.82 17.34 0.01
N THR A 91 4.15 17.57 1.28
CA THR A 91 3.18 17.76 2.36
C THR A 91 3.62 18.98 3.18
N PRO A 92 2.79 19.99 3.44
CA PRO A 92 1.32 20.03 3.30
C PRO A 92 0.81 20.49 1.93
N MET A 93 -0.36 19.99 1.52
CA MET A 93 -1.07 20.47 0.34
C MET A 93 -1.98 21.64 0.70
N THR A 94 -1.79 22.78 0.04
CA THR A 94 -2.66 23.96 0.18
C THR A 94 -3.77 23.92 -0.87
N VAL A 95 -5.00 24.22 -0.46
CA VAL A 95 -6.17 24.28 -1.35
C VAL A 95 -6.40 25.74 -1.78
N GLY A 96 -6.60 25.95 -3.08
CA GLY A 96 -6.94 27.25 -3.68
C GLY A 96 -8.00 27.10 -4.78
N THR A 97 -8.52 28.23 -5.26
CA THR A 97 -9.48 28.32 -6.36
C THR A 97 -8.77 28.72 -7.64
N LEU A 98 -9.12 28.09 -8.77
CA LEU A 98 -8.63 28.49 -10.09
C LEU A 98 -9.47 29.67 -10.58
N GLU A 99 -8.80 30.74 -11.03
CA GLU A 99 -9.48 31.93 -11.55
C GLU A 99 -9.44 31.98 -13.07
N GLU A 100 -8.23 32.01 -13.64
CA GLU A 100 -8.03 32.14 -15.08
C GLU A 100 -6.92 31.20 -15.55
N ILE A 101 -7.16 30.50 -16.67
CA ILE A 101 -6.14 29.75 -17.41
C ILE A 101 -5.60 30.71 -18.45
N ILE A 102 -4.30 31.02 -18.37
CA ILE A 102 -3.66 31.96 -19.29
C ILE A 102 -3.18 31.21 -20.54
N ASP A 103 -2.48 30.11 -20.34
CA ASP A 103 -1.94 29.26 -21.40
C ASP A 103 -2.04 27.77 -20.98
N ASP A 104 -1.53 26.88 -21.82
CA ASP A 104 -1.59 25.42 -21.60
C ASP A 104 -0.79 24.94 -20.37
N ASN A 105 0.12 25.75 -19.82
CA ASN A 105 1.01 25.36 -18.72
C ASN A 105 0.91 26.28 -17.49
N HIS A 106 0.09 27.33 -17.52
CA HIS A 106 0.04 28.34 -16.47
C HIS A 106 -1.39 28.79 -16.19
N ALA A 107 -1.69 28.92 -14.91
CA ALA A 107 -2.96 29.43 -14.41
C ALA A 107 -2.74 30.42 -13.27
N ILE A 108 -3.69 31.33 -13.12
CA ILE A 108 -3.84 32.16 -11.93
C ILE A 108 -4.70 31.40 -10.93
N VAL A 109 -4.17 31.23 -9.72
CA VAL A 109 -4.88 30.61 -8.60
C VAL A 109 -4.97 31.59 -7.44
N SER A 110 -6.15 31.69 -6.82
CA SER A 110 -6.32 32.42 -5.57
C SER A 110 -6.21 31.47 -4.39
N SER A 111 -5.34 31.85 -3.44
CA SER A 111 -5.28 31.18 -2.14
C SER A 111 -6.50 31.59 -1.31
N SER A 112 -6.91 30.72 -0.36
CA SER A 112 -8.00 31.02 0.57
C SER A 112 -7.81 32.31 1.39
N MET A 113 -6.57 32.80 1.47
CA MET A 113 -6.19 34.04 2.15
C MET A 113 -6.28 35.30 1.25
N GLY A 114 -6.70 35.15 0.00
CA GLY A 114 -6.85 36.25 -0.96
C GLY A 114 -5.70 36.56 -1.92
N PRO A 115 -4.42 36.20 -1.70
CA PRO A 115 -3.39 36.47 -2.70
C PRO A 115 -3.53 35.56 -3.92
N GLU A 116 -3.40 36.18 -5.09
CA GLU A 116 -3.37 35.53 -6.40
C GLU A 116 -1.92 35.17 -6.75
N TYR A 117 -1.74 33.95 -7.27
CA TYR A 117 -0.44 33.43 -7.68
C TYR A 117 -0.50 32.95 -9.13
N TYR A 118 0.51 33.35 -9.91
CA TYR A 118 0.81 32.76 -11.20
C TYR A 118 1.55 31.45 -10.98
N VAL A 119 0.92 30.32 -11.31
CA VAL A 119 1.43 28.97 -11.01
C VAL A 119 1.46 28.13 -12.28
N THR A 120 2.49 27.31 -12.41
CA THR A 120 2.63 26.33 -13.49
C THR A 120 1.78 25.09 -13.20
N ILE A 121 0.98 24.66 -14.18
CA ILE A 121 0.23 23.41 -14.16
C ILE A 121 1.21 22.25 -14.43
N MET A 122 1.22 21.27 -13.54
CA MET A 122 2.10 20.11 -13.69
C MET A 122 1.53 19.11 -14.71
N SER A 123 2.41 18.40 -15.40
CA SER A 123 2.07 17.47 -16.50
C SER A 123 1.19 16.27 -16.11
N PHE A 124 1.05 15.97 -14.82
CA PHE A 124 0.18 14.89 -14.33
C PHE A 124 -1.29 15.33 -14.17
N VAL A 125 -1.61 16.59 -14.46
CA VAL A 125 -2.97 17.14 -14.42
C VAL A 125 -3.58 17.06 -15.81
N ASN A 126 -4.76 16.46 -15.93
CA ASN A 126 -5.53 16.46 -17.18
C ASN A 126 -6.37 17.75 -17.27
N GLN A 127 -6.34 18.43 -18.42
CA GLN A 127 -6.99 19.73 -18.65
C GLN A 127 -8.30 19.62 -19.46
N ASP A 128 -8.66 18.41 -19.91
CA ASP A 128 -9.95 18.10 -20.55
C ASP A 128 -11.12 18.04 -19.57
#